data_AF-A0A212D4N0-F1
#
_entry.id   AF-A0A212D4N0-F1
#
_cell.length_a   1.000
_cell.length_b   1.000
_cell.length_c   1.000
_cell.angle_alpha   90.00
_cell.angle_beta   90.00
_cell.angle_gamma   90.00
#
_symmetry.space_group_name_H-M   'P 1'
#
loop_
_entity.id
_entity.type
_entity.pdbx_description
1 polymer ?
#
loop_
_entity_poly.entity_id
_entity_poly.type
_entity_poly.pdbx_seq_one_letter_code
_entity_poly.pdbx_strand_id
1 'polypeptide(L)'
;MSRSRQPPLVTGISPNEGIPWTKVTIRGENLGTGPADLIGLTICGHNCLLTAEWMSASKIVCRVGQAKNDKGDIIVTTKSGGKGTSTVSFKLLKPEKIGILDQSAVWVDEMNYYDMRTDRNKGIPPLSLRPANPLGIEIEKGKFPQKDLEMLFPGMSADFTSENFSAAWYLIENHSNTSFEQLKMAITHLKRQANKKSEGSLAYVKGGLSTFFEAQDALSAIHQKLEADGTEKVEGSMTQKLENVLNRASNTADTLFQEVLGRKDKADSTRNALNVLQRFKFLFNLPLNIERNIQKGDYDVVINDYEKAKSLFGKTEVQVFKKYYAEVETRIEALRELLLEKLLETPSTLHDQKRYIRYLCDLHAPGDPAWQCIGAQHRWILQLMHGCREGCGPRAFTAPQWTSTLRCAPPRLVTSGRRRR
;
A
#
# COMPACT_ATOMS: atom_id res chain seq x y z
N MET A 1 10.06 62.27 -20.98
CA MET A 1 10.96 61.12 -20.75
C MET A 1 11.04 60.87 -19.25
N SER A 2 10.27 59.91 -18.72
CA SER A 2 10.31 59.58 -17.28
C SER A 2 11.59 58.78 -16.99
N ARG A 3 12.43 59.28 -16.07
CA ARG A 3 13.66 58.62 -15.63
C ARG A 3 13.36 57.18 -15.23
N SER A 4 14.03 56.20 -15.84
CA SER A 4 13.96 54.79 -15.46
C SER A 4 14.46 54.67 -14.02
N ARG A 5 13.55 54.41 -13.08
CA ARG A 5 13.88 54.20 -11.68
C ARG A 5 14.47 52.80 -11.50
N GLN A 6 15.29 52.65 -10.48
CA GLN A 6 15.91 51.38 -10.15
C GLN A 6 14.84 50.31 -9.85
N PRO A 7 15.08 49.05 -10.22
CA PRO A 7 14.15 47.97 -9.97
C PRO A 7 13.96 47.72 -8.47
N PRO A 8 12.78 47.24 -8.05
CA PRO A 8 12.55 46.90 -6.65
C PRO A 8 13.49 45.78 -6.19
N LEU A 9 14.16 45.97 -5.06
CA LEU A 9 15.05 44.97 -4.48
C LEU A 9 14.50 44.54 -3.12
N VAL A 10 14.15 43.27 -2.99
CA VAL A 10 13.69 42.70 -1.70
C VAL A 10 14.90 42.22 -0.92
N THR A 11 15.15 42.84 0.23
CA THR A 11 16.29 42.57 1.10
C THR A 11 15.94 41.72 2.32
N GLY A 12 14.65 41.65 2.71
CA GLY A 12 14.23 40.87 3.87
C GLY A 12 12.75 40.51 3.85
N ILE A 13 12.41 39.40 4.51
CA ILE A 13 11.03 38.98 4.78
C ILE A 13 10.91 38.50 6.23
N SER A 14 9.83 38.88 6.90
CA SER A 14 9.55 38.51 8.29
C SER A 14 8.09 38.11 8.45
N PRO A 15 7.79 36.90 8.96
CA PRO A 15 8.72 35.78 9.20
C PRO A 15 9.31 35.20 7.89
N ASN A 16 10.46 34.53 7.98
CA ASN A 16 11.15 33.88 6.84
C ASN A 16 10.59 32.49 6.49
N GLU A 17 9.81 31.91 7.38
CA GLU A 17 9.07 30.67 7.18
C GLU A 17 7.67 30.76 7.81
N GLY A 18 6.73 29.97 7.29
CA GLY A 18 5.37 29.93 7.82
C GLY A 18 4.42 29.04 7.02
N ILE A 19 3.22 28.83 7.58
CA ILE A 19 2.13 28.10 6.92
C ILE A 19 1.38 28.99 5.92
N PRO A 20 0.58 28.42 5.00
CA PRO A 20 -0.30 29.22 4.13
C PRO A 20 -1.16 30.21 4.93
N TRP A 21 -1.39 31.39 4.37
CA TRP A 21 -2.12 32.53 4.96
C TRP A 21 -1.41 33.30 6.08
N THR A 22 -0.15 32.97 6.39
CA THR A 22 0.66 33.75 7.33
C THR A 22 0.86 35.18 6.82
N LYS A 23 0.67 36.16 7.72
CA LYS A 23 0.94 37.58 7.44
C LYS A 23 2.45 37.81 7.44
N VAL A 24 3.00 38.18 6.30
CA VAL A 24 4.42 38.45 6.10
C VAL A 24 4.67 39.93 5.80
N THR A 25 5.78 40.42 6.31
CA THR A 25 6.27 41.78 6.04
C THR A 25 7.50 41.68 5.16
N ILE A 26 7.40 42.23 3.96
CA ILE A 26 8.48 42.32 2.98
C ILE A 26 9.17 43.67 3.16
N ARG A 27 10.50 43.63 3.30
CA ARG A 27 11.37 44.80 3.40
C ARG A 27 12.31 44.84 2.20
N GLY A 28 12.57 46.03 1.70
CA GLY A 28 13.37 46.21 0.50
C GLY A 28 13.63 47.67 0.16
N GLU A 29 14.12 47.89 -1.04
CA GLU A 29 14.38 49.20 -1.61
C GLU A 29 13.57 49.35 -2.90
N ASN A 30 13.09 50.57 -3.17
CA ASN A 30 12.34 50.91 -4.39
C ASN A 30 11.09 50.05 -4.63
N LEU A 31 10.36 49.65 -3.58
CA LEU A 31 9.13 48.85 -3.62
C LEU A 31 7.89 49.63 -4.11
N GLY A 32 8.10 50.64 -4.97
CA GLY A 32 7.06 51.49 -5.55
C GLY A 32 6.87 52.83 -4.83
N THR A 33 6.21 53.78 -5.50
CA THR A 33 5.95 55.14 -5.00
C THR A 33 4.59 55.31 -4.32
N GLY A 34 3.74 54.29 -4.39
CA GLY A 34 2.41 54.28 -3.78
C GLY A 34 1.67 52.97 -4.08
N PRO A 35 0.48 52.77 -3.50
CA PRO A 35 -0.29 51.53 -3.67
C PRO A 35 -0.66 51.25 -5.13
N ALA A 36 -0.94 52.30 -5.91
CA ALA A 36 -1.26 52.19 -7.35
C ALA A 36 -0.04 51.86 -8.24
N ASP A 37 1.17 51.92 -7.69
CA ASP A 37 2.42 51.61 -8.40
C ASP A 37 2.79 50.12 -8.28
N LEU A 38 2.19 49.37 -7.34
CA LEU A 38 2.38 47.94 -7.16
C LEU A 38 1.47 47.16 -8.11
N ILE A 39 2.03 46.58 -9.17
CA ILE A 39 1.28 45.84 -10.20
C ILE A 39 1.28 44.33 -9.94
N GLY A 40 2.31 43.81 -9.27
CA GLY A 40 2.40 42.38 -9.00
C GLY A 40 3.23 42.08 -7.76
N LEU A 41 2.78 41.10 -7.00
CA LEU A 41 3.55 40.54 -5.89
C LEU A 41 3.42 39.02 -5.96
N THR A 42 4.53 38.33 -6.14
CA THR A 42 4.55 36.86 -6.23
C THR A 42 5.47 36.29 -5.17
N ILE A 43 4.97 35.39 -4.33
CA ILE A 43 5.75 34.69 -3.31
C ILE A 43 5.65 33.19 -3.60
N CYS A 44 6.79 32.52 -3.76
CA CYS A 44 6.82 31.07 -4.05
C CYS A 44 5.98 30.63 -5.27
N GLY A 45 5.84 31.52 -6.27
CA GLY A 45 5.04 31.27 -7.47
C GLY A 45 3.54 31.54 -7.33
N HIS A 46 3.07 32.05 -6.18
CA HIS A 46 1.67 32.45 -5.98
C HIS A 46 1.50 33.98 -5.98
N ASN A 47 0.49 34.47 -6.70
CA ASN A 47 0.17 35.90 -6.76
C ASN A 47 -0.52 36.35 -5.47
N CYS A 48 0.15 37.20 -4.69
CA CYS A 48 -0.29 37.73 -3.42
C CYS A 48 -0.73 39.20 -3.51
N LEU A 49 -0.99 39.74 -4.72
CA LEU A 49 -1.36 41.14 -4.93
C LEU A 49 -2.69 41.51 -4.23
N LEU A 50 -3.66 40.62 -4.22
CA LEU A 50 -4.98 40.85 -3.62
C LEU A 50 -4.93 41.13 -2.11
N THR A 51 -3.92 40.60 -1.43
CA THR A 51 -3.72 40.76 0.01
C THR A 51 -2.57 41.71 0.34
N ALA A 52 -1.97 42.34 -0.67
CA ALA A 52 -0.81 43.20 -0.52
C ALA A 52 -1.23 44.62 -0.13
N GLU A 53 -0.81 45.03 1.06
CA GLU A 53 -0.89 46.38 1.58
C GLU A 53 0.47 47.06 1.44
N TRP A 54 0.56 48.03 0.53
CA TRP A 54 1.74 48.88 0.41
C TRP A 54 1.77 49.87 1.58
N MET A 55 2.86 49.89 2.34
CA MET A 55 3.02 50.80 3.49
C MET A 55 3.99 51.94 3.17
N SER A 56 5.09 51.64 2.47
CA SER A 56 6.10 52.61 2.08
C SER A 56 6.99 52.06 0.97
N ALA A 57 7.85 52.91 0.39
CA ALA A 57 8.80 52.52 -0.64
C ALA A 57 9.82 51.44 -0.20
N SER A 58 9.86 51.10 1.09
CA SER A 58 10.71 50.04 1.64
C SER A 58 9.95 48.93 2.37
N LYS A 59 8.61 48.98 2.41
CA LYS A 59 7.80 48.03 3.19
C LYS A 59 6.45 47.71 2.53
N ILE A 60 6.20 46.42 2.33
CA ILE A 60 4.92 45.87 1.88
C ILE A 60 4.51 44.77 2.87
N VAL A 61 3.23 44.72 3.22
CA VAL A 61 2.66 43.67 4.08
C VAL A 61 1.68 42.87 3.26
N CYS A 62 1.78 41.55 3.27
CA CYS A 62 0.84 40.69 2.53
C CYS A 62 0.62 39.36 3.25
N ARG A 63 -0.36 38.58 2.79
CA ARG A 63 -0.55 37.20 3.26
C ARG A 63 -0.08 36.22 2.20
N VAL A 64 0.75 35.26 2.59
CA VAL A 64 1.28 34.25 1.66
C VAL A 64 0.15 33.30 1.24
N GLY A 65 -0.09 33.14 -0.05
CA GLY A 65 -1.08 32.19 -0.57
C GLY A 65 -0.59 30.74 -0.54
N GLN A 66 -1.43 29.82 -1.00
CA GLN A 66 -1.03 28.41 -1.15
C GLN A 66 -0.04 28.28 -2.30
N ALA A 67 1.23 27.99 -1.99
CA ALA A 67 2.29 27.83 -2.98
C ALA A 67 2.52 26.34 -3.33
N LYS A 68 2.92 26.09 -4.59
CA LYS A 68 3.24 24.75 -5.09
C LYS A 68 4.64 24.27 -4.69
N ASN A 69 5.54 25.20 -4.35
CA ASN A 69 6.96 24.91 -4.09
C ASN A 69 7.29 25.17 -2.61
N ASP A 70 8.15 24.32 -2.04
CA ASP A 70 8.53 24.36 -0.61
C ASP A 70 9.42 25.57 -0.26
N LYS A 71 10.18 26.07 -1.24
CA LYS A 71 11.01 27.28 -1.16
C LYS A 71 10.86 28.07 -2.45
N GLY A 72 10.71 29.38 -2.35
CA GLY A 72 10.64 30.19 -3.55
C GLY A 72 10.92 31.67 -3.35
N ASP A 73 11.18 32.32 -4.49
CA ASP A 73 11.59 33.72 -4.57
C ASP A 73 10.41 34.67 -4.38
N ILE A 74 10.74 35.90 -3.98
CA ILE A 74 9.77 36.97 -3.72
C ILE A 74 9.94 38.02 -4.81
N ILE A 75 9.02 38.05 -5.76
CA ILE A 75 9.11 38.94 -6.92
C ILE A 75 8.08 40.06 -6.76
N VAL A 76 8.58 41.27 -6.56
CA VAL A 76 7.78 42.51 -6.54
C VAL A 76 7.84 43.14 -7.92
N THR A 77 6.70 43.50 -8.52
CA THR A 77 6.63 44.16 -9.82
C THR A 77 5.93 45.49 -9.66
N THR A 78 6.62 46.57 -10.03
CA THR A 78 6.10 47.95 -9.95
C THR A 78 5.95 48.55 -11.34
N LYS A 79 5.04 49.52 -11.49
CA LYS A 79 4.87 50.26 -12.75
C LYS A 79 6.07 51.13 -13.05
N SER A 80 6.68 51.70 -12.00
CA SER A 80 7.79 52.64 -12.11
C SER A 80 9.18 51.99 -12.24
N GLY A 81 9.42 50.85 -11.58
CA GLY A 81 10.71 50.16 -11.52
C GLY A 81 10.74 48.78 -12.21
N GLY A 82 9.61 48.31 -12.75
CA GLY A 82 9.55 47.02 -13.44
C GLY A 82 9.63 45.82 -12.48
N LYS A 83 10.16 44.70 -12.97
CA LYS A 83 10.27 43.45 -12.22
C LYS A 83 11.47 43.47 -11.28
N GLY A 84 11.20 43.29 -10.00
CA GLY A 84 12.19 43.26 -8.94
C GLY A 84 12.86 41.91 -8.73
N THR A 85 13.94 41.95 -7.97
CA THR A 85 14.73 40.79 -7.55
C THR A 85 14.69 40.63 -6.04
N SER A 86 14.84 39.40 -5.55
CA SER A 86 14.95 39.11 -4.12
C SER A 86 16.29 38.47 -3.79
N THR A 87 16.92 38.93 -2.71
CA THR A 87 18.08 38.24 -2.11
C THR A 87 17.67 37.20 -1.08
N VAL A 88 16.39 37.19 -0.69
CA VAL A 88 15.80 36.31 0.32
C VAL A 88 14.67 35.47 -0.28
N SER A 89 14.54 34.25 0.23
CA SER A 89 13.50 33.31 -0.16
C SER A 89 12.59 33.01 1.02
N PHE A 90 11.30 32.80 0.77
CA PHE A 90 10.36 32.33 1.79
C PHE A 90 10.26 30.81 1.74
N LYS A 91 10.20 30.17 2.92
CA LYS A 91 9.98 28.72 3.05
C LYS A 91 8.55 28.46 3.51
N LEU A 92 7.75 27.82 2.65
CA LEU A 92 6.38 27.47 3.00
C LEU A 92 6.38 26.11 3.73
N LEU A 93 5.96 26.13 4.99
CA LEU A 93 5.78 24.90 5.76
C LEU A 93 4.47 24.25 5.30
N LYS A 94 4.56 23.04 4.75
CA LYS A 94 3.38 22.22 4.48
C LYS A 94 2.67 21.98 5.81
N PRO A 95 1.37 22.28 5.93
CA PRO A 95 0.63 21.88 7.13
C PRO A 95 0.74 20.37 7.22
N GLU A 96 1.36 19.88 8.29
CA GLU A 96 1.34 18.48 8.63
C GLU A 96 -0.13 18.07 8.74
N LYS A 97 -0.53 17.04 8.01
CA LYS A 97 -1.89 16.50 8.13
C LYS A 97 -1.97 15.86 9.50
N ILE A 98 -2.40 16.63 10.49
CA ILE A 98 -2.66 16.16 11.85
C ILE A 98 -3.59 14.96 11.72
N GLY A 99 -3.12 13.79 12.13
CA GLY A 99 -3.93 12.59 12.17
C GLY A 99 -5.06 12.76 13.18
N ILE A 100 -6.17 12.05 13.01
CA ILE A 100 -7.31 12.08 13.94
C ILE A 100 -6.87 11.67 15.37
N LEU A 101 -5.75 10.96 15.51
CA LEU A 101 -5.14 10.53 16.76
C LEU A 101 -3.99 11.42 17.27
N ASP A 102 -3.58 12.46 16.53
CA ASP A 102 -2.49 13.34 17.00
C ASP A 102 -3.01 14.36 18.01
N GLN A 103 -2.36 14.41 19.17
CA GLN A 103 -2.72 15.35 20.22
C GLN A 103 -2.29 16.77 19.84
N SER A 104 -3.27 17.68 19.78
CA SER A 104 -3.00 19.10 19.58
C SER A 104 -2.64 19.76 20.91
N ALA A 105 -1.51 20.48 20.95
CA ALA A 105 -1.08 21.28 22.10
C ALA A 105 -1.74 22.67 22.14
N VAL A 106 -2.60 22.98 21.16
CA VAL A 106 -3.35 24.24 21.09
C VAL A 106 -4.76 23.96 21.54
N TRP A 107 -5.02 24.17 22.83
CA TRP A 107 -6.37 24.38 23.29
C TRP A 107 -6.85 25.69 22.67
N VAL A 108 -7.69 25.59 21.63
CA VAL A 108 -8.49 26.73 21.21
C VAL A 108 -9.53 26.88 22.30
N ASP A 109 -9.40 27.91 23.14
CA ASP A 109 -10.43 28.27 24.09
C ASP A 109 -11.65 28.73 23.28
N GLU A 110 -12.58 27.80 23.02
CA GLU A 110 -13.78 28.00 22.21
C GLU A 110 -14.68 29.13 22.76
N MET A 111 -14.38 29.64 23.96
CA MET A 111 -15.02 30.80 24.57
C MET A 111 -14.78 32.13 23.84
N ASN A 112 -13.73 32.28 23.03
CA ASN A 112 -13.42 33.58 22.41
C ASN A 112 -14.25 33.94 21.17
N TYR A 113 -15.10 33.03 20.65
CA TYR A 113 -15.96 33.36 19.51
C TYR A 113 -17.15 34.27 19.90
N TYR A 114 -17.45 34.40 21.20
CA TYR A 114 -18.63 35.11 21.70
C TYR A 114 -18.34 36.40 22.49
N ASP A 115 -17.10 36.65 22.90
CA ASP A 115 -16.77 37.77 23.83
C ASP A 115 -16.55 39.13 23.12
N MET A 116 -16.44 39.15 21.79
CA MET A 116 -16.24 40.38 20.99
C MET A 116 -17.54 41.13 20.61
N ARG A 117 -18.70 40.73 21.17
CA ARG A 117 -20.02 41.34 20.89
C ARG A 117 -20.60 42.18 22.03
N THR A 118 -19.82 42.43 23.07
CA THR A 118 -20.21 43.29 24.19
C THR A 118 -20.17 44.78 23.86
N ASP A 119 -19.59 45.18 22.73
CA ASP A 119 -19.50 46.60 22.35
C ASP A 119 -20.51 46.98 21.25
N ARG A 120 -21.51 47.75 21.69
CA ARG A 120 -22.39 48.67 20.96
C ARG A 120 -23.18 48.15 19.72
N ASN A 121 -24.50 48.20 19.89
CA ASN A 121 -25.48 48.56 18.85
C ASN A 121 -25.75 47.62 17.65
N LYS A 122 -25.46 46.33 17.72
CA LYS A 122 -26.01 45.36 16.75
C LYS A 122 -26.96 44.38 17.42
N GLY A 123 -28.18 44.31 16.86
CA GLY A 123 -29.31 43.54 17.37
C GLY A 123 -28.95 42.12 17.79
N ILE A 124 -29.41 41.77 18.99
CA ILE A 124 -29.24 40.45 19.60
C ILE A 124 -30.10 39.46 18.81
N PRO A 125 -29.57 38.30 18.39
CA PRO A 125 -30.40 37.25 17.79
C PRO A 125 -31.44 36.75 18.82
N PRO A 126 -32.67 36.42 18.39
CA PRO A 126 -33.81 36.11 19.27
C PRO A 126 -33.62 34.86 20.16
N LEU A 127 -32.53 34.11 19.97
CA LEU A 127 -32.17 32.91 20.75
C LEU A 127 -30.98 33.11 21.71
N SER A 128 -30.50 34.35 21.89
CA SER A 128 -29.49 34.60 22.94
C SER A 128 -30.18 34.62 24.31
N LEU A 129 -30.23 33.46 24.97
CA LEU A 129 -30.58 33.30 26.38
C LEU A 129 -29.50 33.85 27.32
N ARG A 130 -28.80 34.93 26.95
CA ARG A 130 -27.85 35.61 27.83
C ARG A 130 -28.54 36.84 28.42
N PRO A 131 -28.73 36.92 29.74
CA PRO A 131 -29.24 38.13 30.38
C PRO A 131 -28.31 39.30 30.02
N ALA A 132 -28.86 40.32 29.36
CA ALA A 132 -28.16 41.60 29.21
C ALA A 132 -27.70 42.08 30.59
N ASN A 133 -26.48 42.61 30.68
CA ASN A 133 -25.86 43.10 31.92
C ASN A 133 -26.91 43.76 32.84
N PRO A 134 -27.30 43.10 33.95
CA PRO A 134 -28.44 43.53 34.75
C PRO A 134 -28.16 44.85 35.49
N LEU A 135 -26.88 45.17 35.69
CA LEU A 135 -26.43 46.35 36.42
C LEU A 135 -26.23 47.56 35.50
N GLY A 136 -26.13 47.36 34.18
CA GLY A 136 -26.00 48.45 33.20
C GLY A 136 -24.71 49.26 33.31
N ILE A 137 -23.73 48.76 34.07
CA ILE A 137 -22.41 49.36 34.31
C ILE A 137 -21.37 48.56 33.55
N GLU A 138 -20.41 49.22 32.92
CA GLU A 138 -19.33 48.55 32.19
C GLU A 138 -18.65 47.47 33.06
N ILE A 139 -18.52 46.28 32.49
CA ILE A 139 -17.92 45.13 33.17
C ILE A 139 -16.41 45.28 33.04
N GLU A 140 -15.77 45.73 34.12
CA GLU A 140 -14.31 45.67 34.24
C GLU A 140 -13.96 44.34 34.90
N LYS A 141 -13.58 43.34 34.07
CA LYS A 141 -13.13 42.03 34.57
C LYS A 141 -11.95 42.23 35.53
N GLY A 142 -12.20 42.00 36.82
CA GLY A 142 -11.14 42.02 37.83
C GLY A 142 -10.23 40.82 37.66
N LYS A 143 -8.92 41.00 37.85
CA LYS A 143 -7.94 39.90 37.87
C LYS A 143 -8.00 39.10 39.18
N PHE A 144 -9.19 38.68 39.62
CA PHE A 144 -9.31 37.80 40.79
C PHE A 144 -9.08 36.34 40.35
N PRO A 145 -8.15 35.61 40.98
CA PRO A 145 -7.93 34.21 40.64
C PRO A 145 -9.17 33.37 40.95
N GLN A 146 -9.68 32.64 39.94
CA GLN A 146 -10.86 31.78 40.06
C GLN A 146 -10.72 30.74 41.19
N LYS A 147 -9.49 30.29 41.48
CA LYS A 147 -9.17 29.36 42.58
C LYS A 147 -9.47 29.92 43.97
N ASP A 148 -9.30 31.23 44.17
CA ASP A 148 -9.57 31.87 45.46
C ASP A 148 -11.08 32.08 45.67
N LEU A 149 -11.82 32.29 44.58
CA LEU A 149 -13.27 32.39 44.58
C LEU A 149 -13.94 31.04 44.86
N GLU A 150 -13.41 29.95 44.30
CA GLU A 150 -13.86 28.58 44.58
C GLU A 150 -13.58 28.16 46.04
N MET A 151 -12.49 28.67 46.65
CA MET A 151 -12.22 28.46 48.09
C MET A 151 -13.18 29.24 49.00
N LEU A 152 -13.61 30.45 48.59
CA LEU A 152 -14.50 31.30 49.37
C LEU A 152 -15.98 30.94 49.20
N PHE A 153 -16.38 30.42 48.03
CA PHE A 153 -17.75 30.02 47.72
C PHE A 153 -17.78 28.61 47.08
N PRO A 154 -17.65 27.53 47.88
CA PRO A 154 -17.63 26.17 47.35
C PRO A 154 -18.93 25.82 46.63
N GLY A 155 -18.83 25.41 45.36
CA GLY A 155 -19.97 24.92 44.56
C GLY A 155 -20.95 25.98 44.06
N MET A 156 -20.68 27.26 44.32
CA MET A 156 -21.44 28.36 43.75
C MET A 156 -20.94 28.67 42.32
N SER A 157 -21.64 29.54 41.59
CA SER A 157 -21.19 30.02 40.30
C SER A 157 -21.62 31.47 40.07
N ALA A 158 -20.87 32.19 39.25
CA ALA A 158 -21.25 33.52 38.75
C ALA A 158 -22.20 33.44 37.54
N ASP A 159 -22.51 32.25 37.02
CA ASP A 159 -23.35 32.10 35.82
C ASP A 159 -24.84 32.11 36.16
N PHE A 160 -25.59 32.96 35.46
CA PHE A 160 -27.04 33.09 35.59
C PHE A 160 -27.83 31.83 35.20
N THR A 161 -27.23 30.94 34.42
CA THR A 161 -27.90 29.71 33.98
C THR A 161 -27.72 28.55 34.96
N SER A 162 -26.85 28.73 35.96
CA SER A 162 -26.59 27.74 37.00
C SER A 162 -27.58 27.87 38.16
N GLU A 163 -28.00 26.73 38.73
CA GLU A 163 -28.88 26.71 39.92
C GLU A 163 -28.17 27.23 41.18
N ASN A 164 -26.83 27.19 41.19
CA ASN A 164 -26.00 27.59 42.33
C ASN A 164 -25.48 29.04 42.22
N PHE A 165 -26.26 29.93 41.60
CA PHE A 165 -25.85 31.31 41.36
C PHE A 165 -25.59 32.10 42.66
N SER A 166 -24.41 32.73 42.77
CA SER A 166 -24.07 33.66 43.85
C SER A 166 -23.93 35.09 43.33
N ALA A 167 -24.79 35.99 43.81
CA ALA A 167 -24.71 37.42 43.51
C ALA A 167 -23.40 38.06 44.02
N ALA A 168 -22.86 37.57 45.14
CA ALA A 168 -21.62 38.07 45.72
C ALA A 168 -20.41 37.70 44.85
N TRP A 169 -20.35 36.45 44.37
CA TRP A 169 -19.32 36.02 43.42
C TRP A 169 -19.41 36.85 42.14
N TYR A 170 -20.60 36.98 41.56
CA TYR A 170 -20.80 37.74 40.33
C TYR A 170 -20.28 39.19 40.43
N LEU A 171 -20.52 39.86 41.56
CA LEU A 171 -20.03 41.22 41.81
C LEU A 171 -18.50 41.28 41.97
N ILE A 172 -17.89 40.30 42.61
CA ILE A 172 -16.43 40.26 42.79
C ILE A 172 -15.73 40.03 41.46
N GLU A 173 -16.24 39.10 40.65
CA GLU A 173 -15.64 38.73 39.37
C GLU A 173 -15.79 39.83 38.31
N ASN A 174 -16.99 40.41 38.19
CA ASN A 174 -17.33 41.35 37.11
C ASN A 174 -17.27 42.83 37.50
N HIS A 175 -17.32 43.16 38.80
CA HIS A 175 -17.48 44.52 39.29
C HIS A 175 -16.58 44.87 40.50
N SER A 176 -15.46 44.17 40.69
CA SER A 176 -14.52 44.41 41.80
C SER A 176 -13.97 45.84 41.87
N ASN A 177 -13.89 46.55 40.74
CA ASN A 177 -13.38 47.91 40.66
C ASN A 177 -14.49 48.99 40.61
N THR A 178 -15.76 48.60 40.74
CA THR A 178 -16.88 49.55 40.66
C THR A 178 -17.03 50.36 41.94
N SER A 179 -17.27 51.67 41.79
CA SER A 179 -17.50 52.57 42.93
C SER A 179 -18.87 52.36 43.57
N PHE A 180 -18.98 52.69 44.86
CA PHE A 180 -20.25 52.57 45.59
C PHE A 180 -21.39 53.41 44.97
N GLU A 181 -21.07 54.59 44.41
CA GLU A 181 -22.07 55.41 43.71
C GLU A 181 -22.59 54.75 42.44
N GLN A 182 -21.72 54.10 41.67
CA GLN A 182 -22.11 53.32 40.50
C GLN A 182 -22.99 52.14 40.91
N LEU A 183 -22.63 51.40 41.97
CA LEU A 183 -23.46 50.31 42.50
C LEU A 183 -24.86 50.79 42.93
N LYS A 184 -24.96 51.99 43.52
CA LYS A 184 -26.26 52.60 43.87
C LYS A 184 -27.09 52.93 42.64
N MET A 185 -26.46 53.45 41.57
CA MET A 185 -27.13 53.64 40.28
C MET A 185 -27.57 52.30 39.67
N ALA A 186 -26.74 51.26 39.77
CA ALA A 186 -27.03 49.89 39.34
C ALA A 186 -28.32 49.35 39.97
N ILE A 187 -28.48 49.55 41.29
CA ILE A 187 -29.68 49.11 42.02
C ILE A 187 -30.92 49.83 41.51
N THR A 188 -30.83 51.13 41.22
CA THR A 188 -31.97 51.89 40.65
C THR A 188 -32.31 51.42 39.24
N HIS A 189 -31.30 51.08 38.43
CA HIS A 189 -31.49 50.50 37.11
C HIS A 189 -32.14 49.11 37.19
N LEU A 190 -31.64 48.24 38.08
CA LEU A 190 -32.18 46.90 38.30
C LEU A 190 -33.63 46.93 38.75
N LYS A 191 -33.99 47.82 39.70
CA LYS A 191 -35.39 48.01 40.13
C LYS A 191 -36.29 48.48 38.99
N ARG A 192 -35.82 49.40 38.15
CA ARG A 192 -36.57 49.84 36.95
C ARG A 192 -36.72 48.71 35.93
N GLN A 193 -35.70 47.87 35.74
CA GLN A 193 -35.72 46.76 34.79
C GLN A 193 -36.62 45.61 35.28
N ALA A 194 -36.62 45.32 36.58
CA ALA A 194 -37.53 44.36 37.20
C ALA A 194 -39.01 44.78 36.99
N ASN A 195 -39.32 46.07 37.20
CA ASN A 195 -40.66 46.59 36.97
C ASN A 195 -41.05 46.65 35.48
N LYS A 196 -40.09 46.84 34.56
CA LYS A 196 -40.35 46.81 33.11
C LYS A 196 -40.67 45.41 32.59
N LYS A 197 -40.18 44.34 33.22
CA LYS A 197 -40.43 42.95 32.77
C LYS A 197 -41.90 42.53 32.91
N SER A 198 -42.66 43.09 33.84
CA SER A 198 -44.10 42.75 33.97
C SER A 198 -44.95 43.28 32.81
N GLU A 199 -44.58 44.40 32.19
CA GLU A 199 -45.28 44.97 31.03
C GLU A 199 -44.70 44.50 29.69
N GLY A 200 -43.38 44.26 29.61
CA GLY A 200 -42.70 43.88 28.37
C GLY A 200 -42.89 42.42 27.94
N SER A 201 -43.21 41.51 28.87
CA SER A 201 -43.30 40.07 28.57
C SER A 201 -44.35 39.73 27.48
N LEU A 202 -45.40 40.54 27.35
CA LEU A 202 -46.46 40.32 26.36
C LEU A 202 -46.07 40.79 24.94
N ALA A 203 -45.17 41.77 24.83
CA ALA A 203 -44.68 42.30 23.55
C ALA A 203 -43.62 41.38 22.91
N TYR A 204 -42.76 40.75 23.72
CA TYR A 204 -41.79 39.76 23.23
C TYR A 204 -42.47 38.46 22.78
N VAL A 205 -43.53 38.04 23.47
CA VAL A 205 -44.31 36.84 23.12
C VAL A 205 -45.05 37.02 21.78
N LYS A 206 -45.54 38.23 21.44
CA LYS A 206 -46.18 38.49 20.13
C LYS A 206 -45.25 38.35 18.92
N GLY A 207 -43.96 38.70 19.06
CA GLY A 207 -42.99 38.58 17.96
C GLY A 207 -42.43 37.17 17.78
N GLY A 208 -42.33 36.40 18.87
CA GLY A 208 -41.81 35.02 18.87
C GLY A 208 -42.87 33.93 18.70
N LEU A 209 -44.16 34.29 18.67
CA LEU A 209 -45.25 33.34 18.52
C LEU A 209 -45.18 32.59 17.19
N SER A 210 -44.84 33.28 16.08
CA SER A 210 -44.69 32.64 14.76
C SER A 210 -43.61 31.57 14.79
N THR A 211 -42.45 31.87 15.39
CA THR A 211 -41.34 30.90 15.50
C THR A 211 -41.68 29.74 16.43
N PHE A 212 -42.53 29.97 17.44
CA PHE A 212 -43.00 28.90 18.31
C PHE A 212 -43.97 27.97 17.57
N PHE A 213 -44.92 28.52 16.81
CA PHE A 213 -45.81 27.72 15.98
C PHE A 213 -45.06 26.98 14.87
N GLU A 214 -44.09 27.61 14.22
CA GLU A 214 -43.22 26.94 13.25
C GLU A 214 -42.41 25.81 13.89
N ALA A 215 -41.88 26.01 15.09
CA ALA A 215 -41.18 24.96 15.83
C ALA A 215 -42.12 23.83 16.25
N GLN A 216 -43.34 24.15 16.69
CA GLN A 216 -44.36 23.17 17.08
C GLN A 216 -44.87 22.39 15.87
N ASP A 217 -45.07 23.04 14.73
CA ASP A 217 -45.46 22.41 13.47
C ASP A 217 -44.34 21.51 12.95
N ALA A 218 -43.08 21.96 13.04
CA ALA A 218 -41.92 21.13 12.73
C ALA A 218 -41.83 19.92 13.66
N LEU A 219 -42.04 20.10 14.97
CA LEU A 219 -42.04 19.01 15.95
C LEU A 219 -43.17 18.02 15.67
N SER A 220 -44.37 18.52 15.34
CA SER A 220 -45.54 17.71 15.01
C SER A 220 -45.35 16.96 13.69
N ALA A 221 -44.72 17.58 12.69
CA ALA A 221 -44.37 16.94 11.42
C ALA A 221 -43.31 15.84 11.62
N ILE A 222 -42.32 16.06 12.50
CA ILE A 222 -41.34 15.04 12.89
C ILE A 222 -42.04 13.89 13.61
N HIS A 223 -42.92 14.19 14.56
CA HIS A 223 -43.66 13.17 15.31
C HIS A 223 -44.58 12.36 14.39
N GLN A 224 -45.29 13.00 13.46
CA GLN A 224 -46.12 12.31 12.47
C GLN A 224 -45.31 11.44 11.52
N LYS A 225 -44.13 11.90 11.07
CA LYS A 225 -43.22 11.07 10.27
C LYS A 225 -42.68 9.90 11.06
N LEU A 226 -42.36 10.10 12.34
CA LEU A 226 -41.88 9.04 13.23
C LEU A 226 -42.97 7.97 13.44
N GLU A 227 -44.21 8.38 13.68
CA GLU A 227 -45.37 7.49 13.82
C GLU A 227 -45.71 6.77 12.51
N ALA A 228 -45.66 7.46 11.36
CA ALA A 228 -45.89 6.88 10.05
C ALA A 228 -44.79 5.89 9.63
N ASP A 229 -43.52 6.16 9.98
CA ASP A 229 -42.38 5.32 9.62
C ASP A 229 -42.16 4.13 10.58
N GLY A 230 -42.76 4.15 11.78
CA GLY A 230 -43.02 2.92 12.52
C GLY A 230 -42.67 2.97 13.99
N THR A 231 -43.64 3.38 14.80
CA THR A 231 -43.66 3.05 16.23
C THR A 231 -44.79 2.11 16.64
N GLU A 232 -45.86 1.95 15.83
CA GLU A 232 -47.01 1.13 16.25
C GLU A 232 -47.19 -0.24 15.56
N LYS A 233 -46.52 -0.54 14.44
CA LYS A 233 -46.78 -1.81 13.70
C LYS A 233 -45.64 -2.81 13.59
N VAL A 234 -44.43 -2.45 14.01
CA VAL A 234 -43.31 -3.39 14.08
C VAL A 234 -42.51 -3.10 15.34
N GLU A 235 -42.56 -3.99 16.32
CA GLU A 235 -41.63 -4.03 17.45
C GLU A 235 -40.19 -4.22 16.93
N GLY A 236 -39.54 -3.14 16.51
CA GLY A 236 -38.18 -3.18 16.01
C GLY A 236 -37.66 -1.80 15.66
N SER A 237 -36.55 -1.41 16.31
CA SER A 237 -35.82 -0.15 16.04
C SER A 237 -35.65 0.06 14.53
N MET A 238 -35.87 1.29 14.05
CA MET A 238 -35.64 1.71 12.65
C MET A 238 -34.29 1.23 12.07
N THR A 239 -33.30 0.99 12.94
CA THR A 239 -31.98 0.49 12.60
C THR A 239 -31.93 -1.01 12.26
N GLN A 240 -32.90 -1.84 12.64
CA GLN A 240 -32.87 -3.28 12.39
C GLN A 240 -32.97 -3.62 10.89
N LYS A 241 -33.75 -2.85 10.11
CA LYS A 241 -33.78 -3.03 8.64
C LYS A 241 -32.42 -2.75 8.03
N LEU A 242 -31.73 -1.70 8.50
CA LEU A 242 -30.39 -1.36 8.06
C LEU A 242 -29.37 -2.43 8.48
N GLU A 243 -29.45 -2.89 9.72
CA GLU A 243 -28.61 -3.96 10.25
C GLU A 243 -28.80 -5.27 9.45
N ASN A 244 -30.03 -5.62 9.09
CA ASN A 244 -30.31 -6.77 8.25
C ASN A 244 -29.72 -6.62 6.83
N VAL A 245 -29.79 -5.44 6.23
CA VAL A 245 -29.17 -5.17 4.92
C VAL A 245 -27.66 -5.21 5.01
N LEU A 246 -27.08 -4.65 6.08
CA LEU A 246 -25.64 -4.63 6.32
C LEU A 246 -25.09 -6.04 6.54
N ASN A 247 -25.76 -6.84 7.37
CA ASN A 247 -25.38 -8.23 7.63
C ASN A 247 -25.51 -9.09 6.36
N ARG A 248 -26.55 -8.88 5.55
CA ARG A 248 -26.67 -9.54 4.23
C ARG A 248 -25.55 -9.15 3.28
N ALA A 249 -25.19 -7.87 3.23
CA ALA A 249 -24.09 -7.39 2.39
C ALA A 249 -22.75 -7.98 2.85
N SER A 250 -22.49 -8.02 4.17
CA SER A 250 -21.28 -8.62 4.75
C SER A 250 -21.19 -10.11 4.41
N ASN A 251 -22.24 -10.88 4.66
CA ASN A 251 -22.25 -12.32 4.37
C ASN A 251 -22.06 -12.61 2.87
N THR A 252 -22.64 -11.78 2.00
CA THR A 252 -22.46 -11.91 0.55
C THR A 252 -21.02 -11.60 0.16
N ALA A 253 -20.43 -10.56 0.74
CA ALA A 253 -19.02 -10.21 0.50
C ALA A 253 -18.08 -11.33 0.97
N ASP A 254 -18.29 -11.90 2.14
CA ASP A 254 -17.48 -13.00 2.68
C ASP A 254 -17.55 -14.23 1.78
N THR A 255 -18.73 -14.56 1.27
CA THR A 255 -18.91 -15.67 0.31
C THR A 255 -18.12 -15.41 -0.98
N LEU A 256 -18.22 -14.20 -1.53
CA LEU A 256 -17.46 -13.80 -2.72
C LEU A 256 -15.94 -13.82 -2.49
N PHE A 257 -15.48 -13.35 -1.32
CA PHE A 257 -14.07 -13.39 -0.96
C PHE A 257 -13.56 -14.81 -0.82
N GLN A 258 -14.30 -15.71 -0.17
CA GLN A 258 -13.92 -17.12 -0.08
C GLN A 258 -13.82 -17.77 -1.46
N GLU A 259 -14.77 -17.50 -2.36
CA GLU A 259 -14.69 -18.01 -3.72
C GLU A 259 -13.46 -17.48 -4.48
N VAL A 260 -13.19 -16.17 -4.38
CA VAL A 260 -12.05 -15.54 -5.08
C VAL A 260 -10.72 -16.03 -4.51
N LEU A 261 -10.61 -16.13 -3.18
CA LEU A 261 -9.42 -16.68 -2.52
C LEU A 261 -9.22 -18.15 -2.89
N GLY A 262 -10.28 -18.97 -2.91
CA GLY A 262 -10.18 -20.37 -3.35
C GLY A 262 -9.75 -20.51 -4.81
N ARG A 263 -10.23 -19.64 -5.71
CA ARG A 263 -9.77 -19.60 -7.11
C ARG A 263 -8.32 -19.17 -7.22
N LYS A 264 -7.87 -18.21 -6.41
CA LYS A 264 -6.47 -17.77 -6.34
C LYS A 264 -5.58 -18.89 -5.83
N ASP A 265 -5.93 -19.56 -4.73
CA ASP A 265 -5.14 -20.66 -4.17
C ASP A 265 -5.02 -21.82 -5.17
N LYS A 266 -6.10 -22.13 -5.90
CA LYS A 266 -6.05 -23.13 -6.97
C LYS A 266 -5.11 -22.71 -8.11
N ALA A 267 -5.13 -21.44 -8.51
CA ALA A 267 -4.22 -20.91 -9.53
C ALA A 267 -2.76 -20.87 -9.06
N ASP A 268 -2.53 -20.51 -7.81
CA ASP A 268 -1.19 -20.48 -7.21
C ASP A 268 -0.65 -21.90 -7.02
N SER A 269 -1.49 -22.87 -6.65
CA SER A 269 -1.14 -24.29 -6.58
C SER A 269 -0.77 -24.85 -7.96
N THR A 270 -1.56 -24.56 -9.01
CA THR A 270 -1.21 -24.99 -10.37
C THR A 270 0.05 -24.32 -10.88
N ARG A 271 0.27 -23.04 -10.56
CA ARG A 271 1.51 -22.32 -10.89
C ARG A 271 2.71 -22.90 -10.14
N ASN A 272 2.56 -23.26 -8.87
CA ASN A 272 3.60 -23.89 -8.08
C ASN A 272 3.93 -25.29 -8.64
N ALA A 273 2.93 -26.10 -8.94
CA ALA A 273 3.12 -27.40 -9.58
C ALA A 273 3.83 -27.27 -10.94
N LEU A 274 3.43 -26.30 -11.77
CA LEU A 274 4.09 -26.02 -13.04
C LEU A 274 5.56 -25.60 -12.85
N ASN A 275 5.84 -24.75 -11.86
CA ASN A 275 7.20 -24.31 -11.55
C ASN A 275 8.07 -25.50 -11.11
N VAL A 276 7.54 -26.39 -10.25
CA VAL A 276 8.20 -27.64 -9.87
C VAL A 276 8.46 -28.52 -11.09
N LEU A 277 7.46 -28.72 -11.96
CA LEU A 277 7.62 -29.49 -13.20
C LEU A 277 8.64 -28.88 -14.17
N GLN A 278 8.72 -27.56 -14.27
CA GLN A 278 9.68 -26.86 -15.13
C GLN A 278 11.10 -26.95 -14.56
N ARG A 279 11.25 -26.71 -13.25
CA ARG A 279 12.56 -26.77 -12.56
C ARG A 279 13.13 -28.18 -12.53
N PHE A 280 12.26 -29.19 -12.38
CA PHE A 280 12.64 -30.60 -12.33
C PHE A 280 12.28 -31.35 -13.63
N LYS A 281 12.13 -30.64 -14.75
CA LYS A 281 11.81 -31.23 -16.06
C LYS A 281 12.80 -32.33 -16.45
N PHE A 282 14.07 -32.17 -16.10
CA PHE A 282 15.10 -33.19 -16.34
C PHE A 282 14.77 -34.50 -15.62
N LEU A 283 14.41 -34.43 -14.34
CA LEU A 283 14.05 -35.62 -13.56
C LEU A 283 12.82 -36.30 -14.16
N PHE A 284 11.73 -35.56 -14.41
CA PHE A 284 10.49 -36.13 -14.96
C PHE A 284 10.60 -36.67 -16.39
N ASN A 285 11.67 -36.34 -17.13
CA ASN A 285 11.95 -36.93 -18.43
C ASN A 285 13.07 -37.97 -18.38
N LEU A 286 13.67 -38.24 -17.23
CA LEU A 286 14.84 -39.11 -17.09
C LEU A 286 14.55 -40.56 -17.49
N PRO A 287 13.52 -41.27 -17.00
CA PRO A 287 13.18 -42.64 -17.41
C PRO A 287 12.83 -42.71 -18.90
N LEU A 288 12.09 -41.73 -19.43
CA LEU A 288 11.75 -41.68 -20.86
C LEU A 288 12.99 -41.47 -21.73
N ASN A 289 13.93 -40.65 -21.28
CA ASN A 289 15.20 -40.46 -21.96
C ASN A 289 16.09 -41.69 -21.85
N ILE A 290 16.11 -42.35 -20.69
CA ILE A 290 16.82 -43.63 -20.47
C ILE A 290 16.29 -44.66 -21.45
N GLU A 291 14.97 -44.91 -21.50
CA GLU A 291 14.38 -45.85 -22.47
C GLU A 291 14.72 -45.51 -23.92
N ARG A 292 14.60 -44.24 -24.30
CA ARG A 292 14.90 -43.79 -25.66
C ARG A 292 16.38 -43.97 -26.01
N ASN A 293 17.29 -43.75 -25.07
CA ASN A 293 18.72 -43.91 -25.26
C ASN A 293 19.15 -45.39 -25.26
N ILE A 294 18.47 -46.24 -24.48
CA ILE A 294 18.64 -47.71 -24.52
C ILE A 294 18.26 -48.25 -25.90
N GLN A 295 17.15 -47.80 -26.49
CA GLN A 295 16.73 -48.19 -27.84
C GLN A 295 17.71 -47.75 -28.93
N LYS A 296 18.39 -46.62 -28.74
CA LYS A 296 19.40 -46.11 -29.67
C LYS A 296 20.77 -46.80 -29.51
N GLY A 297 21.02 -47.49 -28.40
CA GLY A 297 22.31 -48.08 -28.06
C GLY A 297 23.33 -47.09 -27.49
N ASP A 298 22.90 -45.86 -27.15
CA ASP A 298 23.76 -44.81 -26.59
C ASP A 298 23.83 -44.91 -25.06
N TYR A 299 24.50 -45.95 -24.57
CA TYR A 299 24.58 -46.27 -23.13
C TYR A 299 25.42 -45.26 -22.32
N ASP A 300 26.41 -44.59 -22.94
CA ASP A 300 27.23 -43.56 -22.28
C ASP A 300 26.37 -42.41 -21.71
N VAL A 301 25.38 -41.97 -22.49
CA VAL A 301 24.51 -40.84 -22.12
C VAL A 301 23.62 -41.21 -20.94
N VAL A 302 23.13 -42.45 -20.92
CA VAL A 302 22.31 -42.99 -19.83
C VAL A 302 23.07 -42.98 -18.50
N ILE A 303 24.34 -43.39 -18.53
CA ILE A 303 25.18 -43.48 -17.33
C ILE A 303 25.46 -42.07 -16.78
N ASN A 304 25.84 -41.12 -17.65
CA ASN A 304 26.09 -39.74 -17.24
C ASN A 304 24.81 -39.07 -16.70
N ASP A 305 23.67 -39.25 -17.37
CA ASP A 305 22.38 -38.71 -16.92
C ASP A 305 21.96 -39.31 -15.57
N TYR A 306 22.22 -40.61 -15.34
CA TYR A 306 21.96 -41.27 -14.06
C TYR A 306 22.91 -40.81 -12.95
N GLU A 307 24.22 -40.70 -13.19
CA GLU A 307 25.18 -40.19 -12.22
C GLU A 307 24.87 -38.74 -11.83
N LYS A 308 24.51 -37.92 -12.81
CA LYS A 308 24.07 -36.54 -12.58
C LYS A 308 22.80 -36.48 -11.73
N ALA A 309 21.82 -37.35 -12.01
CA ALA A 309 20.61 -37.45 -11.20
C ALA A 309 20.91 -37.93 -9.76
N LYS A 310 21.81 -38.91 -9.60
CA LYS A 310 22.25 -39.44 -8.31
C LYS A 310 22.98 -38.39 -7.48
N SER A 311 23.85 -37.59 -8.11
CA SER A 311 24.57 -36.48 -7.47
C SER A 311 23.62 -35.35 -7.01
N LEU A 312 22.66 -34.99 -7.86
CA LEU A 312 21.73 -33.90 -7.56
C LEU A 312 20.64 -34.29 -6.56
N PHE A 313 20.20 -35.55 -6.55
CA PHE A 313 19.00 -35.96 -5.83
C PHE A 313 19.19 -37.07 -4.80
N GLY A 314 20.39 -37.65 -4.66
CA GLY A 314 20.67 -38.76 -3.75
C GLY A 314 20.39 -38.49 -2.26
N LYS A 315 20.22 -37.21 -1.86
CA LYS A 315 19.89 -36.79 -0.49
C LYS A 315 18.47 -36.21 -0.32
N THR A 316 17.60 -36.31 -1.33
CA THR A 316 16.31 -35.59 -1.30
C THR A 316 15.25 -36.34 -0.51
N GLU A 317 14.59 -35.68 0.44
CA GLU A 317 13.58 -36.31 1.34
C GLU A 317 12.15 -36.34 0.80
N VAL A 318 11.86 -35.69 -0.33
CA VAL A 318 10.50 -35.56 -0.87
C VAL A 318 9.99 -36.91 -1.40
N GLN A 319 8.85 -37.38 -0.87
CA GLN A 319 8.28 -38.70 -1.20
C GLN A 319 7.96 -38.90 -2.70
N VAL A 320 7.53 -37.84 -3.39
CA VAL A 320 7.24 -37.90 -4.83
C VAL A 320 8.50 -38.22 -5.63
N PHE A 321 9.64 -37.64 -5.27
CA PHE A 321 10.92 -37.93 -5.91
C PHE A 321 11.41 -39.34 -5.59
N LYS A 322 11.15 -39.88 -4.40
CA LYS A 322 11.50 -41.27 -4.06
C LYS A 322 10.77 -42.28 -4.95
N LYS A 323 9.47 -42.10 -5.18
CA LYS A 323 8.70 -42.98 -6.08
C LYS A 323 9.23 -42.92 -7.51
N TYR A 324 9.56 -41.72 -7.97
CA TYR A 324 10.10 -41.52 -9.30
C TYR A 324 11.51 -42.10 -9.46
N TYR A 325 12.35 -41.92 -8.45
CA TYR A 325 13.69 -42.49 -8.41
C TYR A 325 13.66 -44.03 -8.38
N ALA A 326 12.68 -44.64 -7.69
CA ALA A 326 12.48 -46.09 -7.72
C ALA A 326 12.14 -46.61 -9.14
N GLU A 327 11.34 -45.87 -9.92
CA GLU A 327 11.09 -46.21 -11.32
C GLU A 327 12.37 -46.10 -12.16
N VAL A 328 13.18 -45.04 -11.97
CA VAL A 328 14.49 -44.87 -12.62
C VAL A 328 15.42 -46.05 -12.31
N GLU A 329 15.55 -46.43 -11.04
CA GLU A 329 16.37 -47.57 -10.61
C GLU A 329 15.90 -48.89 -11.24
N THR A 330 14.59 -49.11 -11.34
CA THR A 330 14.02 -50.31 -11.98
C THR A 330 14.40 -50.39 -13.47
N ARG A 331 14.39 -49.25 -14.19
CA ARG A 331 14.83 -49.20 -15.60
C ARG A 331 16.32 -49.39 -15.77
N ILE A 332 17.11 -48.95 -14.80
CA ILE A 332 18.56 -49.16 -14.80
C ILE A 332 18.90 -50.61 -14.50
N GLU A 333 18.15 -51.28 -13.62
CA GLU A 333 18.31 -52.71 -13.39
C GLU A 333 18.01 -53.50 -14.67
N ALA A 334 16.93 -53.18 -15.38
CA ALA A 334 16.64 -53.79 -16.69
C ALA A 334 17.76 -53.54 -17.72
N LEU A 335 18.41 -52.37 -17.68
CA LEU A 335 19.59 -52.10 -18.51
C LEU A 335 20.79 -52.93 -18.11
N ARG A 336 21.03 -53.15 -16.80
CA ARG A 336 22.11 -54.02 -16.31
C ARG A 336 21.93 -55.44 -16.83
N GLU A 337 20.71 -55.99 -16.75
CA GLU A 337 20.40 -57.32 -17.27
C GLU A 337 20.63 -57.41 -18.78
N LEU A 338 20.16 -56.41 -19.56
CA LEU A 338 20.34 -56.38 -21.01
C LEU A 338 21.81 -56.27 -21.41
N LEU A 339 22.60 -55.45 -20.70
CA LEU A 339 24.05 -55.33 -20.94
C LEU A 339 24.79 -56.64 -20.59
N LEU A 340 24.33 -57.35 -19.57
CA LEU A 340 24.89 -58.65 -19.18
C LEU A 340 24.56 -59.73 -20.21
N GLU A 341 23.33 -59.76 -20.74
CA GLU A 341 22.93 -60.65 -21.83
C GLU A 341 23.76 -60.37 -23.10
N LYS A 342 23.90 -59.10 -23.49
CA LYS A 342 24.76 -58.65 -24.61
C LYS A 342 26.23 -59.02 -24.44
N LEU A 343 26.73 -59.08 -23.20
CA LEU A 343 28.09 -59.51 -22.89
C LEU A 343 28.27 -61.03 -23.01
N LEU A 344 27.21 -61.79 -22.74
CA LEU A 344 27.18 -63.26 -22.85
C LEU A 344 26.97 -63.73 -24.32
N GLU A 345 26.45 -62.87 -25.20
CA GLU A 345 26.37 -63.12 -26.65
C GLU A 345 27.78 -63.16 -27.27
N THR A 346 28.29 -64.37 -27.52
CA THR A 346 29.50 -64.63 -28.32
C THR A 346 29.10 -65.06 -29.74
N PRO A 347 29.75 -64.58 -30.82
CA PRO A 347 31.00 -63.82 -30.87
C PRO A 347 30.79 -62.29 -30.96
N SER A 348 31.15 -61.57 -29.89
CA SER A 348 31.20 -60.10 -29.83
C SER A 348 32.64 -59.60 -30.02
N THR A 349 32.81 -58.39 -30.55
CA THR A 349 34.16 -57.81 -30.72
C THR A 349 34.77 -57.48 -29.36
N LEU A 350 36.10 -57.60 -29.25
CA LEU A 350 36.83 -57.29 -28.01
C LEU A 350 36.66 -55.82 -27.58
N HIS A 351 36.40 -54.92 -28.54
CA HIS A 351 36.13 -53.51 -28.26
C HIS A 351 34.77 -53.31 -27.58
N ASP A 352 33.74 -54.00 -28.06
CA ASP A 352 32.38 -53.94 -27.50
C ASP A 352 32.34 -54.59 -26.11
N GLN A 353 33.02 -55.73 -25.93
CA GLN A 353 33.17 -56.37 -24.62
C GLN A 353 33.84 -55.44 -23.59
N LYS A 354 34.93 -54.77 -23.98
CA LYS A 354 35.59 -53.78 -23.11
C LYS A 354 34.68 -52.58 -22.79
N ARG A 355 33.82 -52.18 -23.73
CA ARG A 355 32.89 -51.06 -23.58
C ARG A 355 31.73 -51.43 -22.65
N TYR A 356 31.14 -52.61 -22.80
CA TYR A 356 30.10 -53.13 -21.91
C TYR A 356 30.60 -53.39 -20.48
N ILE A 357 31.82 -53.91 -20.32
CA ILE A 357 32.44 -54.07 -18.98
C ILE A 357 32.59 -52.71 -18.30
N ARG A 358 33.00 -51.67 -19.02
CA ARG A 358 33.12 -50.31 -18.47
C ARG A 358 31.75 -49.79 -18.00
N TYR A 359 30.72 -49.96 -18.81
CA TYR A 359 29.35 -49.56 -18.46
C TYR A 359 28.80 -50.29 -17.25
N LEU A 360 29.05 -51.59 -17.14
CA LEU A 360 28.63 -52.38 -15.98
C LEU A 360 29.39 -51.98 -14.70
N CYS A 361 30.66 -51.60 -14.81
CA CYS A 361 31.44 -51.06 -13.69
C CYS A 361 30.91 -49.69 -13.25
N ASP A 362 30.66 -48.76 -14.20
CA ASP A 362 30.18 -47.40 -13.89
C ASP A 362 28.76 -47.45 -13.30
N LEU A 363 27.91 -48.34 -13.81
CA LEU A 363 26.57 -48.61 -13.26
C LEU A 363 26.59 -49.35 -11.92
N HIS A 364 27.74 -49.75 -11.38
CA HIS A 364 27.89 -50.53 -10.15
C HIS A 364 27.01 -51.79 -10.13
N ALA A 365 27.10 -52.63 -11.18
CA ALA A 365 26.41 -53.91 -11.20
C ALA A 365 26.89 -54.85 -10.06
N PRO A 366 26.02 -55.70 -9.48
CA PRO A 366 26.43 -56.67 -8.47
C PRO A 366 27.27 -57.81 -9.11
N GLY A 367 28.54 -57.90 -8.71
CA GLY A 367 29.49 -58.92 -9.18
C GLY A 367 30.59 -58.36 -10.09
N ASP A 368 31.58 -59.19 -10.46
CA ASP A 368 32.63 -58.79 -11.40
C ASP A 368 32.20 -59.13 -12.85
N PRO A 369 31.78 -58.15 -13.66
CA PRO A 369 31.36 -58.37 -15.04
C PRO A 369 32.52 -58.85 -15.93
N ALA A 370 33.78 -58.55 -15.58
CA ALA A 370 34.94 -59.04 -16.31
C ALA A 370 35.09 -60.55 -16.12
N TRP A 371 34.86 -61.06 -14.90
CA TRP A 371 34.89 -62.49 -14.61
C TRP A 371 33.81 -63.27 -15.38
N GLN A 372 32.59 -62.73 -15.48
CA GLN A 372 31.52 -63.38 -16.24
C GLN A 372 31.82 -63.43 -17.75
N CYS A 373 32.43 -62.36 -18.30
CA CYS A 373 32.87 -62.35 -19.70
C CYS A 373 33.94 -63.42 -19.98
N ILE A 374 34.94 -63.53 -19.11
CA ILE A 374 36.00 -64.55 -19.22
C ILE A 374 35.40 -65.96 -19.15
N GLY A 375 34.46 -66.19 -18.23
CA GLY A 375 33.76 -67.47 -18.10
C GLY A 375 32.90 -67.83 -19.32
N ALA A 376 32.34 -66.85 -20.02
CA ALA A 376 31.58 -67.04 -21.25
C ALA A 376 32.50 -67.33 -22.44
N GLN A 377 33.59 -66.57 -22.58
CA GLN A 377 34.63 -66.83 -23.59
C GLN A 377 35.25 -68.22 -23.42
N HIS A 378 35.56 -68.62 -22.19
CA HIS A 378 36.08 -69.94 -21.88
C HIS A 378 35.11 -71.05 -22.32
N ARG A 379 33.82 -70.93 -21.99
CA ARG A 379 32.79 -71.89 -22.43
C ARG A 379 32.63 -71.92 -23.94
N TRP A 380 32.68 -70.77 -24.60
CA TRP A 380 32.59 -70.69 -26.07
C TRP A 380 33.79 -71.35 -26.75
N ILE A 381 35.02 -71.10 -26.27
CA ILE A 381 36.24 -71.75 -26.76
C ILE A 381 36.15 -73.27 -26.55
N LEU A 382 35.67 -73.73 -25.39
CA LEU A 382 35.45 -75.15 -25.14
C LEU A 382 34.42 -75.74 -26.11
N GLN A 383 33.31 -75.06 -26.38
CA GLN A 383 32.31 -75.52 -27.35
C GLN A 383 32.87 -75.59 -28.78
N LEU A 384 33.68 -74.62 -29.20
CA LEU A 384 34.41 -74.67 -30.47
C LEU A 384 35.37 -75.86 -30.52
N MET A 385 36.14 -76.09 -29.46
CA MET A 385 37.04 -77.23 -29.35
C MET A 385 36.27 -78.57 -29.40
N HIS A 386 35.12 -78.66 -28.74
CA HIS A 386 34.24 -79.83 -28.81
C HIS A 386 33.65 -80.03 -30.22
N GLY A 387 33.20 -78.95 -30.88
CA GLY A 387 32.71 -79.00 -32.26
C GLY A 387 33.79 -79.40 -33.27
N CYS A 388 35.04 -78.92 -33.10
CA CYS A 388 36.17 -79.37 -33.90
C CYS A 388 36.54 -80.84 -33.61
N ARG A 389 36.47 -81.27 -32.36
CA ARG A 389 36.72 -82.67 -31.96
C ARG A 389 35.69 -83.62 -32.59
N GLU A 390 34.43 -83.23 -32.64
CA GLU A 390 33.36 -84.02 -33.27
C GLU A 390 33.43 -83.97 -34.80
N GLY A 391 33.83 -82.82 -35.38
CA GLY A 391 34.09 -82.68 -36.82
C GLY A 391 35.31 -83.46 -37.34
N CYS A 392 36.29 -83.72 -36.46
CA CYS A 392 37.47 -84.55 -36.74
C CYS A 392 37.35 -86.01 -36.27
N GLY A 393 36.20 -86.42 -35.70
CA GLY A 393 35.83 -87.84 -35.51
C GLY A 393 35.44 -88.49 -36.85
N PRO A 394 35.55 -89.83 -36.99
CA PRO A 394 36.05 -90.50 -38.18
C PRO A 394 35.15 -90.32 -39.42
N ARG A 395 35.31 -89.21 -40.14
CA ARG A 395 35.10 -89.22 -41.59
C ARG A 395 36.26 -89.99 -42.19
N ALA A 396 35.96 -91.25 -42.50
CA ALA A 396 36.80 -92.14 -43.26
C ALA A 396 37.56 -91.40 -44.37
N PHE A 397 38.85 -91.67 -44.44
CA PHE A 397 39.67 -91.49 -45.63
C PHE A 397 38.89 -92.01 -46.85
N THR A 398 38.31 -91.11 -47.65
CA THR A 398 38.02 -91.38 -49.06
C THR A 398 38.68 -90.29 -49.89
N ALA A 399 39.52 -90.76 -50.81
CA ALA A 399 40.39 -89.98 -51.69
C ALA A 399 39.60 -89.05 -52.63
N PRO A 400 40.23 -88.00 -53.19
CA PRO A 400 39.55 -86.96 -53.95
C PRO A 400 39.25 -87.43 -55.37
N GLN A 401 38.01 -87.26 -55.83
CA GLN A 401 37.71 -87.24 -57.25
C GLN A 401 37.52 -85.79 -57.71
N TRP A 402 38.48 -85.37 -58.52
CA TRP A 402 38.38 -84.22 -59.41
C TRP A 402 37.25 -84.44 -60.39
N THR A 403 36.25 -83.54 -60.42
CA THR A 403 35.49 -83.27 -61.64
C THR A 403 35.27 -81.78 -61.81
N SER A 404 35.96 -81.29 -62.83
CA SER A 404 35.82 -80.02 -63.51
C SER A 404 34.47 -79.90 -64.22
N THR A 405 33.72 -78.82 -63.96
CA THR A 405 32.86 -78.21 -64.99
C THR A 405 32.63 -76.72 -64.76
N LEU A 406 33.10 -75.96 -65.73
CA LEU A 406 33.00 -74.51 -65.93
C LEU A 406 31.57 -73.94 -65.88
N ARG A 407 31.45 -72.68 -65.41
CA ARG A 407 30.87 -71.60 -66.23
C ARG A 407 31.25 -70.20 -65.73
N CYS A 408 31.86 -69.45 -66.63
CA CYS A 408 32.13 -68.02 -66.53
C CYS A 408 30.85 -67.18 -66.60
N ALA A 409 30.78 -66.09 -65.83
CA ALA A 409 30.04 -64.88 -66.19
C ALA A 409 30.74 -63.63 -65.57
N PRO A 410 30.86 -62.50 -66.31
CA PRO A 410 31.71 -61.36 -65.97
C PRO A 410 31.05 -60.33 -65.01
N PRO A 411 31.84 -59.41 -64.41
CA PRO A 411 31.34 -58.38 -63.50
C PRO A 411 30.63 -57.25 -64.24
N ARG A 412 29.44 -56.85 -63.76
CA ARG A 412 28.76 -55.61 -64.19
C ARG A 412 29.33 -54.41 -63.42
N LEU A 413 29.76 -53.40 -64.19
CA LEU A 413 30.21 -52.10 -63.73
C LEU A 413 29.13 -51.39 -62.88
N VAL A 414 29.55 -50.84 -61.74
CA VAL A 414 28.80 -49.84 -60.97
C VAL A 414 29.15 -48.46 -61.54
N THR A 415 28.15 -47.77 -62.07
CA THR A 415 28.23 -46.40 -62.56
C THR A 415 28.18 -45.41 -61.40
N SER A 416 29.16 -44.50 -61.36
CA SER A 416 29.24 -43.37 -60.44
C SER A 416 28.18 -42.32 -60.78
N GLY A 417 27.14 -42.23 -59.96
CA GLY A 417 26.11 -41.19 -60.01
C GLY A 417 26.48 -39.96 -59.17
N ARG A 418 26.81 -38.87 -59.87
CA ARG A 418 26.92 -37.49 -59.38
C ARG A 418 25.81 -37.11 -58.39
N ARG A 419 26.20 -36.60 -57.20
CA ARG A 419 25.41 -35.66 -56.41
C ARG A 419 25.68 -34.24 -56.90
N ARG A 420 24.64 -33.53 -57.34
CA ARG A 420 24.61 -32.07 -57.52
C ARG A 420 23.39 -31.53 -56.76
N ARG A 421 23.69 -30.56 -55.89
CA ARG A 421 22.84 -29.55 -55.24
C ARG A 421 21.79 -30.04 -54.24
#